data_AF-A0A4Q3URP3-F1
#
_entry.id   AF-A0A4Q3URP3-F1
#
_cell.length_a   1.000
_cell.length_b   1.000
_cell.length_c   1.000
_cell.angle_alpha   90.00
_cell.angle_beta   90.00
_cell.angle_gamma   90.00
#
_symmetry.space_group_name_H-M   'P 1'
#
loop_
_entity.id
_entity.type
_entity.pdbx_description
1 polymer ?
#
loop_
_entity_poly.entity_id
_entity_poly.type
_entity_poly.pdbx_seq_one_letter_code
_entity_poly.pdbx_strand_id
1 'polypeptide(L)' 'MSTLQLFNLSGKTALVTGCNKGIGKAMAVGLAEAGADIIGVSGSLETEGS' A
#
# COMPACT_ATOMS: atom_id res chain seq x y z
N MET A 1 -11.53 16.14 -15.85
CA MET A 1 -10.66 15.03 -15.38
C MET A 1 -11.46 13.73 -15.44
N SER A 2 -10.86 12.64 -15.92
CA SER A 2 -11.47 11.31 -15.79
C SER A 2 -11.44 10.88 -14.31
N THR A 3 -12.51 10.26 -13.82
CA THR A 3 -12.59 9.75 -12.44
C THR A 3 -11.46 8.78 -12.12
N LEU A 4 -11.04 7.97 -13.09
CA LEU A 4 -9.93 7.01 -12.92
C LEU A 4 -8.57 7.69 -12.70
N GLN A 5 -8.37 8.88 -13.27
CA GLN A 5 -7.11 9.62 -13.09
C GLN A 5 -6.93 10.11 -11.64
N LEU A 6 -8.02 10.31 -10.89
CA LEU A 6 -7.95 10.68 -9.48
C LEU A 6 -7.35 9.57 -8.60
N PHE A 7 -7.38 8.32 -9.08
CA PHE A 7 -6.89 7.15 -8.34
C PHE A 7 -5.54 6.64 -8.85
N ASN A 8 -4.93 7.31 -9.84
CA ASN A 8 -3.56 6.96 -10.26
C ASN A 8 -2.56 7.50 -9.24
N LEU A 9 -1.83 6.60 -8.58
CA LEU A 9 -0.84 6.91 -7.56
C LEU A 9 0.60 6.75 -8.06
N SER A 10 0.81 6.60 -9.37
CA SER A 10 2.14 6.48 -9.99
C SER A 10 3.09 7.58 -9.49
N GLY A 11 4.26 7.16 -9.02
CA GLY A 11 5.32 8.06 -8.51
C GLY A 11 4.97 8.72 -7.16
N LYS A 12 4.04 8.15 -6.39
CA LYS A 12 3.78 8.51 -4.99
C LYS A 12 4.30 7.42 -4.08
N THR A 13 4.80 7.80 -2.91
CA THR A 13 5.14 6.86 -1.84
C THR A 13 4.07 6.93 -0.75
N ALA A 14 3.55 5.79 -0.31
CA ALA A 14 2.53 5.69 0.73
C ALA A 14 3.03 4.89 1.94
N LEU A 15 2.84 5.44 3.14
CA LEU A 15 3.10 4.75 4.41
C LEU A 15 1.82 4.06 4.88
N VAL A 16 1.86 2.74 5.04
CA VAL A 16 0.73 1.95 5.54
C VAL A 16 1.12 1.28 6.86
N THR A 17 0.41 1.66 7.93
CA THR A 17 0.58 1.04 9.26
C THR A 17 -0.40 -0.12 9.45
N GLY A 18 -0.04 -1.11 10.26
CA GLY A 18 -0.85 -2.32 10.45
C GLY A 18 -1.00 -3.17 9.18
N CYS A 19 -0.02 -3.10 8.27
CA CYS A 19 -0.04 -3.75 6.96
C CYS A 19 0.19 -5.27 6.97
N ASN A 20 0.37 -5.91 8.13
CA ASN A 20 0.66 -7.35 8.19
C ASN A 20 -0.56 -8.24 7.89
N LYS A 21 -1.80 -7.74 8.12
CA LYS A 21 -3.03 -8.50 7.85
C LYS A 21 -4.26 -7.59 7.66
N GLY A 22 -5.38 -8.21 7.30
CA GLY A 22 -6.68 -7.55 7.22
C GLY A 22 -6.68 -6.33 6.29
N ILE A 23 -7.34 -5.26 6.72
CA ILE A 23 -7.53 -4.04 5.92
C ILE A 23 -6.18 -3.38 5.61
N GLY A 24 -5.25 -3.30 6.57
CA GLY A 24 -3.95 -2.68 6.32
C GLY A 24 -3.18 -3.38 5.19
N LYS A 25 -3.19 -4.72 5.17
CA LYS A 25 -2.59 -5.49 4.08
C LYS A 25 -3.30 -5.25 2.75
N ALA A 26 -4.62 -5.30 2.74
CA ALA A 26 -5.41 -5.05 1.52
C ALA A 26 -5.19 -3.63 0.96
N MET A 27 -5.07 -2.63 1.83
CA MET A 27 -4.78 -1.26 1.44
C MET A 27 -3.38 -1.11 0.88
N ALA A 28 -2.36 -1.70 1.52
CA ALA A 28 -1.00 -1.69 1.00
C ALA A 28 -0.94 -2.27 -0.43
N VAL A 29 -1.59 -3.41 -0.65
CA VAL A 29 -1.66 -4.04 -1.98
C VAL A 29 -2.43 -3.18 -2.98
N GLY A 30 -3.63 -2.72 -2.63
CA GLY A 30 -4.45 -1.92 -3.56
C GLY A 30 -3.82 -0.58 -3.93
N LEU A 31 -3.12 0.07 -2.99
CA LEU A 31 -2.37 1.30 -3.28
C LEU A 31 -1.16 1.02 -4.18
N ALA A 32 -0.48 -0.12 -3.99
CA ALA A 32 0.61 -0.55 -4.87
C ALA A 32 0.10 -0.86 -6.29
N GLU A 33 -1.04 -1.54 -6.42
CA GLU A 33 -1.71 -1.79 -7.71
C GLU A 33 -2.11 -0.49 -8.43
N ALA A 34 -2.43 0.56 -7.66
CA ALA A 34 -2.67 1.90 -8.19
C ALA A 34 -1.38 2.66 -8.58
N GLY A 35 -0.20 2.07 -8.36
CA GLY A 35 1.11 2.57 -8.78
C GLY A 35 1.92 3.28 -7.69
N ALA A 36 1.51 3.22 -6.42
CA ALA A 36 2.29 3.79 -5.32
C ALA A 36 3.43 2.86 -4.89
N ASP A 37 4.57 3.43 -4.52
CA ASP A 37 5.60 2.73 -3.74
C ASP A 37 5.16 2.65 -2.27
N ILE A 38 5.27 1.49 -1.63
CA ILE A 38 4.72 1.29 -0.28
C ILE A 38 5.82 1.15 0.75
N ILE A 39 5.69 1.88 1.86
CA ILE A 39 6.41 1.63 3.11
C ILE A 39 5.42 0.97 4.08
N GLY A 40 5.59 -0.33 4.34
CA GLY A 40 4.77 -1.09 5.27
C GLY A 40 5.35 -1.08 6.68
N VAL A 41 4.54 -0.74 7.69
CA VAL A 41 4.93 -0.82 9.10
C VAL A 41 3.89 -1.63 9.88
N SER A 42 4.31 -2.58 10.69
CA SER A 42 3.45 -3.30 11.64
C SER A 42 4.20 -3.62 12.91
N GLY A 43 3.48 -3.77 14.02
CA GLY A 43 4.07 -4.20 15.30
C GLY A 43 4.64 -5.62 15.25
N SER A 44 4.22 -6.42 14.28
CA SER A 44 4.84 -7.71 13.94
C SER A 44 4.86 -7.88 12.42
N LEU A 45 6.07 -8.06 11.87
CA LEU A 45 6.30 -8.44 10.48
C LEU A 45 7.10 -9.75 10.47
N GLU A 46 6.84 -10.57 9.47
CA GLU A 46 7.66 -11.74 9.21
C GLU A 46 9.03 -11.26 8.73
N THR A 47 10.10 -11.93 9.18
CA THR A 47 11.48 -11.53 8.83
C THR A 47 11.85 -11.91 7.40
N GLU A 48 11.05 -12.77 6.77
CA GLU A 48 11.24 -13.27 5.40
C GLU A 48 9.87 -13.32 4.70
N GLY A 49 9.86 -13.19 3.37
CA GLY A 49 8.63 -13.32 2.55
C GLY A 49 7.77 -12.05 2.42
N SER A 50 8.29 -10.89 2.82
CA SER A 50 7.67 -9.57 2.59
C SER A 50 8.08 -8.95 1.26
#